data_AF-A0A2P6PUV0-F1
#
_entry.id   AF-A0A2P6PUV0-F1
#
_cell.length_a   1.000
_cell.length_b   1.000
_cell.length_c   1.000
_cell.angle_alpha   90.00
_cell.angle_beta   90.00
_cell.angle_gamma   90.00
#
_symmetry.space_group_name_H-M   'P 1'
#
loop_
_entity.id
_entity.type
_entity.pdbx_description
1 polymer ?
#
loop_
_entity_poly.entity_id
_entity_poly.type
_entity_poly.pdbx_seq_one_letter_code
_entity_poly.pdbx_strand_id
1 'polypeptide(L)'
;MAPILKFLSLALIFSVIVGVDCKCSKNRLKVTQYRTGELLLTKPVWRVKITNDCPSTQLDVKLSCKGFQAVQDIGPKPILAKSGGECLLNDRASK
;
A
#
# COMPACT_ATOMS: atom_id res chain seq x y z
N MET A 1 -6.43 18.68 -48.41
CA MET A 1 -6.75 17.78 -47.26
C MET A 1 -5.52 17.09 -46.66
N ALA A 2 -4.29 17.41 -47.08
CA ALA A 2 -3.05 16.82 -46.53
C ALA A 2 -2.43 17.52 -45.30
N PRO A 3 -2.55 18.86 -45.08
CA PRO A 3 -1.85 19.50 -43.96
C PRO A 3 -2.57 19.28 -42.62
N ILE A 4 -3.91 19.20 -42.64
CA ILE A 4 -4.75 18.99 -41.46
C ILE A 4 -4.47 17.61 -40.82
N LEU A 5 -4.24 16.58 -41.63
CA LEU A 5 -3.95 15.23 -41.16
C LEU A 5 -2.59 15.16 -40.44
N LYS A 6 -1.59 15.92 -40.91
CA LYS A 6 -0.26 16.03 -40.29
C LYS A 6 -0.29 16.80 -38.96
N PHE A 7 -1.14 17.82 -38.86
CA PHE A 7 -1.33 18.56 -37.61
C PHE A 7 -2.08 17.72 -36.56
N LEU A 8 -3.10 16.97 -36.96
CA LEU A 8 -3.82 16.03 -36.08
C LEU A 8 -2.91 14.94 -35.54
N SER A 9 -2.04 14.37 -36.39
CA SER A 9 -1.07 13.36 -35.95
C SER A 9 -0.07 13.92 -34.93
N LEU A 10 0.41 15.16 -35.14
CA LEU A 10 1.37 15.77 -34.23
C LEU A 10 0.74 16.13 -32.87
N ALA A 11 -0.51 16.58 -32.87
CA ALA A 11 -1.28 16.89 -31.66
C ALA A 11 -1.62 15.64 -30.83
N LEU A 12 -1.93 14.51 -31.49
CA LEU A 12 -2.15 13.22 -30.83
C LEU A 12 -0.87 12.66 -30.18
N ILE A 13 0.29 12.89 -30.79
CA ILE A 13 1.58 12.48 -30.21
C ILE A 13 1.89 13.31 -28.95
N PHE A 14 1.53 14.59 -28.92
CA PHE A 14 1.73 15.44 -27.75
C PHE A 14 0.77 15.13 -26.60
N SER A 15 -0.47 14.73 -26.86
CA SER A 15 -1.45 14.43 -25.80
C SER A 15 -1.13 13.15 -25.03
N VAL A 16 -0.46 12.18 -25.66
CA VAL A 16 -0.03 10.92 -25.02
C VAL A 16 1.12 11.12 -24.03
N ILE A 17 1.86 12.22 -24.11
CA ILE A 17 3.04 12.47 -23.25
C ILE A 17 2.65 13.06 -21.88
N VAL A 18 1.38 13.42 -21.65
CA VAL A 18 0.92 13.78 -20.30
C VAL A 18 0.69 12.50 -19.48
N GLY A 19 1.77 11.75 -19.26
CA GLY A 19 1.81 10.69 -18.27
C GLY A 19 1.66 11.32 -16.89
N VAL A 20 0.57 11.02 -16.20
CA VAL A 20 0.44 11.30 -14.77
C VAL A 20 1.49 10.44 -14.06
N ASP A 21 2.63 11.05 -13.79
CA ASP A 21 3.76 10.41 -13.13
C ASP A 21 3.37 10.23 -11.66
N CYS A 22 2.60 9.19 -11.37
CA CYS A 22 2.09 8.90 -10.02
C CYS A 22 3.20 8.28 -9.18
N LYS A 23 4.25 9.07 -8.94
CA LYS A 23 5.42 8.68 -8.16
C LYS A 23 5.06 8.71 -6.68
N CYS A 24 4.91 7.52 -6.10
CA CYS A 24 4.90 7.37 -4.66
C CYS A 24 6.22 6.84 -4.14
N SER A 25 6.83 7.63 -3.27
CA SER A 25 7.98 7.18 -2.51
C SER A 25 7.52 6.33 -1.33
N LYS A 26 8.35 5.35 -0.95
CA LYS A 26 8.12 4.45 0.20
C LYS A 26 7.89 5.23 1.51
N ASN A 27 8.40 6.46 1.61
CA ASN A 27 8.22 7.33 2.78
C ASN A 27 6.78 7.83 3.00
N ARG A 28 5.87 7.64 2.03
CA ARG A 28 4.44 7.96 2.16
C ARG A 28 3.66 6.87 2.92
N LEU A 29 4.25 5.70 3.12
CA LEU A 29 3.74 4.69 4.04
C LEU A 29 4.29 4.95 5.44
N LYS A 30 3.38 5.19 6.38
CA LYS A 30 3.71 5.43 7.78
C LYS A 30 3.10 4.34 8.64
N VAL A 31 3.94 3.67 9.43
CA VAL A 31 3.51 2.70 10.44
C VAL A 31 3.72 3.33 11.80
N THR A 32 2.64 3.45 12.56
CA THR A 32 2.65 3.98 13.93
C THR A 32 2.09 2.93 14.85
N GLN A 33 2.76 2.70 15.97
CA GLN A 33 2.34 1.72 16.96
C GLN A 33 2.24 2.38 18.33
N TYR A 34 1.20 2.03 19.07
CA TYR A 34 1.04 2.48 20.44
C TYR A 34 0.50 1.36 21.31
N ARG A 35 1.02 1.30 22.53
CA ARG A 35 0.58 0.34 23.53
C ARG A 35 -0.74 0.83 24.10
N THR A 36 -1.75 -0.04 24.15
CA THR A 36 -3.09 0.34 24.63
C THR A 36 -3.19 0.36 26.16
N GLY A 37 -2.24 -0.29 26.85
CA GLY A 37 -2.28 -0.51 28.30
C GLY A 37 -3.00 -1.80 28.70
N GLU A 38 -3.74 -2.39 27.76
CA GLU A 38 -4.43 -3.66 27.96
C GLU A 38 -3.45 -4.83 27.86
N LEU A 39 -3.81 -5.92 28.54
CA LEU A 39 -3.15 -7.21 28.44
C LEU A 39 -4.15 -8.24 27.93
N LEU A 40 -3.76 -9.00 26.92
CA LEU A 40 -4.49 -10.17 26.43
C LEU A 40 -3.60 -11.40 26.62
N LEU A 41 -4.06 -12.37 27.40
CA LEU A 41 -3.29 -13.59 27.72
C LEU A 41 -1.87 -13.25 28.22
N THR A 42 -1.79 -12.27 29.13
CA THR A 42 -0.53 -11.80 29.75
C THR A 42 0.43 -11.10 28.78
N LYS A 43 0.01 -10.83 27.53
CA LYS A 43 0.80 -10.09 26.53
C LYS A 43 0.22 -8.70 26.31
N PRO A 44 1.06 -7.67 26.09
CA PRO A 44 0.58 -6.32 25.81
C PRO A 44 -0.17 -6.26 24.48
N VAL A 45 -1.31 -5.59 24.50
CA VAL A 45 -2.05 -5.26 23.28
C VAL A 45 -1.45 -4.00 22.67
N TRP A 46 -1.22 -4.06 21.37
CA TRP A 46 -0.71 -2.96 20.56
C TRP A 46 -1.73 -2.56 19.53
N ARG A 47 -1.95 -1.26 19.37
CA ARG A 47 -2.70 -0.72 18.25
C ARG A 47 -1.73 -0.19 17.22
N VAL A 48 -1.83 -0.75 16.02
CA VAL A 48 -0.99 -0.39 14.88
C VAL A 48 -1.84 0.38 13.89
N LYS A 49 -1.39 1.57 13.52
CA LYS A 49 -1.98 2.41 12.50
C LYS A 49 -1.03 2.50 11.32
N ILE A 50 -1.50 2.03 10.17
CA ILE A 50 -0.79 2.09 8.90
C ILE A 50 -1.50 3.14 8.04
N THR A 51 -0.75 4.15 7.60
CA THR A 51 -1.28 5.26 6.81
C THR A 51 -0.57 5.29 5.47
N ASN A 52 -1.34 5.40 4.38
CA ASN A 52 -0.82 5.54 3.03
C ASN A 52 -1.14 6.95 2.51
N ASP A 53 -0.17 7.87 2.60
CA ASP A 53 -0.30 9.27 2.16
C ASP A 53 0.04 9.44 0.65
N CYS A 54 -0.12 8.36 -0.10
CA CYS A 54 0.14 8.30 -1.53
C CYS A 54 -1.11 8.70 -2.33
N PRO A 55 -0.97 9.53 -3.38
CA PRO A 55 -2.09 9.85 -4.28
C PRO A 55 -2.65 8.64 -5.03
N SER A 56 -1.84 7.59 -5.21
CA SER A 56 -2.25 6.33 -5.82
C SER A 56 -2.44 5.19 -4.81
N THR A 57 -3.22 4.21 -5.20
CA THR A 57 -3.30 2.95 -4.46
C THR A 57 -1.98 2.20 -4.62
N GLN A 58 -1.32 1.89 -3.51
CA GLN A 58 -0.17 1.01 -3.51
C GLN A 58 -0.63 -0.45 -3.41
N LEU A 59 -0.08 -1.30 -4.27
CA LEU A 59 -0.33 -2.74 -4.29
C LEU A 59 0.90 -3.49 -3.77
N ASP A 60 0.69 -4.72 -3.28
CA ASP A 60 1.74 -5.63 -2.81
C ASP A 60 2.69 -5.03 -1.77
N VAL A 61 2.14 -4.23 -0.85
CA VAL A 61 2.94 -3.58 0.20
C VAL A 61 3.40 -4.64 1.19
N LYS A 62 4.71 -4.85 1.28
CA LYS A 62 5.32 -5.76 2.25
C LYS A 62 6.00 -4.98 3.36
N LEU A 63 5.63 -5.28 4.59
CA LEU A 63 6.27 -4.77 5.79
C LEU A 63 7.22 -5.81 6.36
N SER A 64 8.37 -5.38 6.90
CA SER A 64 9.17 -6.24 7.77
C SER A 64 8.41 -6.44 9.07
N CYS A 65 8.14 -7.69 9.44
CA CYS A 65 7.47 -8.05 10.69
C CYS A 65 8.21 -9.18 11.41
N LYS A 66 9.54 -9.21 11.29
CA LYS A 66 10.40 -10.10 12.08
C LYS A 66 10.14 -9.88 13.57
N GLY A 67 9.86 -10.97 14.29
CA GLY A 67 9.52 -10.94 15.71
C GLY A 67 8.06 -10.57 16.03
N PHE A 68 7.27 -10.14 15.05
CA PHE A 68 5.83 -9.93 15.25
C PHE A 68 5.12 -11.28 15.41
N GLN A 69 4.43 -11.46 16.53
CA GLN A 69 3.59 -12.62 16.80
C GLN A 69 2.27 -12.10 17.39
N ALA A 70 1.17 -12.33 16.68
CA ALA A 70 -0.16 -12.05 17.19
C ALA A 70 -0.66 -13.25 18.00
N VAL A 71 -1.21 -13.00 19.18
CA VAL A 71 -1.80 -14.05 20.04
C VAL A 71 -3.20 -14.43 19.55
N GLN A 72 -3.85 -13.54 18.82
CA GLN A 72 -5.18 -13.71 18.26
C GLN A 72 -5.20 -13.18 16.83
N ASP A 73 -6.11 -13.70 16.01
CA ASP A 73 -6.31 -13.24 14.64
C ASP A 73 -6.60 -11.73 14.59
N ILE A 74 -6.01 -11.05 13.61
CA ILE A 74 -5.98 -9.58 13.50
C ILE A 74 -7.30 -9.05 12.89
N GLY A 75 -8.43 -9.67 13.22
CA GLY A 75 -9.77 -9.30 12.73
C GLY A 75 -10.26 -10.08 11.50
N PRO A 76 -11.47 -9.76 10.99
CA PRO A 76 -12.23 -10.63 10.07
C PRO A 76 -11.72 -10.67 8.62
N LYS A 77 -10.70 -9.87 8.29
CA LYS A 77 -9.97 -9.92 7.01
C LYS A 77 -8.49 -9.75 7.35
N PRO A 78 -7.56 -10.54 6.79
CA PRO A 78 -6.14 -10.35 7.07
C PRO A 78 -5.68 -9.07 6.40
N ILE A 79 -5.80 -7.95 7.12
CA ILE A 79 -5.18 -6.68 6.75
C ILE A 79 -3.65 -6.89 6.66
N LEU A 80 -3.12 -7.88 7.39
CA LEU A 80 -1.73 -8.30 7.40
C LEU A 80 -1.62 -9.82 7.33
N ALA A 81 -1.13 -10.37 6.22
CA ALA A 81 -0.81 -11.79 6.09
C ALA A 81 0.70 -12.00 6.30
N LYS A 82 1.08 -12.78 7.31
CA LYS A 82 2.50 -13.04 7.62
C LYS A 82 3.04 -14.20 6.78
N SER A 83 4.16 -13.97 6.11
CA SER A 83 4.96 -15.00 5.42
C SER A 83 6.42 -14.88 5.87
N GLY A 84 6.84 -15.79 6.76
CA GLY A 84 8.17 -15.75 7.35
C GLY A 84 8.44 -14.46 8.15
N GLY A 85 9.38 -13.65 7.65
CA GLY A 85 9.75 -12.35 8.24
C GLY A 85 9.02 -11.14 7.65
N GLU A 86 8.19 -11.34 6.63
CA GLU A 86 7.45 -10.30 5.93
C GLU A 86 5.95 -10.40 6.23
N CYS A 87 5.26 -9.27 6.21
CA CYS A 87 3.82 -9.18 6.35
C CYS A 87 3.25 -8.41 5.16
N LEU A 88 2.36 -9.05 4.40
CA LEU A 88 1.67 -8.47 3.26
C LEU A 88 0.46 -7.68 3.73
N LEU A 89 0.42 -6.39 3.39
CA LEU A 89 -0.69 -5.47 3.66
C LEU A 89 -1.78 -5.64 2.60
N ASN A 90 -3.03 -5.81 3.04
CA ASN A 90 -4.18 -6.02 2.17
C ASN A 90 -3.89 -7.09 1.12
N ASP A 91 -3.81 -8.34 1.56
CA ASP A 91 -3.84 -9.48 0.64
C ASP A 91 -5.14 -9.39 -0.17
N ARG A 92 -5.05 -8.84 -1.38
CA ARG A 92 -6.06 -9.10 -2.40
C ARG A 92 -5.77 -10.52 -2.82
N ALA A 93 -6.30 -11.49 -2.07
CA ALA A 93 -6.37 -12.85 -2.54
C ALA A 93 -6.96 -12.77 -3.95
N SER A 94 -6.10 -12.99 -4.94
CA SER A 94 -6.44 -12.93 -6.35
C SER A 94 -7.60 -13.87 -6.54
N LYS A 95 -8.78 -13.31 -6.82
CA LYS A 95 -9.92 -14.07 -7.27
C LYS A 95 -9.89 -14.14 -8.78
#